data_AF-A0A0Q0Z393-F1
#
_entry.id   AF-A0A0Q0Z393-F1
#
_cell.length_a   1.000
_cell.length_b   1.000
_cell.length_c   1.000
_cell.angle_alpha   90.00
_cell.angle_beta   90.00
_cell.angle_gamma   90.00
#
_symmetry.space_group_name_H-M   'P 1'
#
loop_
_entity.id
_entity.type
_entity.pdbx_description
1 polymer ?
#
loop_
_entity_poly.entity_id
_entity_poly.type
_entity_poly.pdbx_seq_one_letter_code
_entity_poly.pdbx_strand_id
1 'polypeptide(L)'
;MSFFEDIAAALDADGIESRVGGEVLFVPITSEVEIQFVEIDALLPAANVYIAAADVDEDDEDFEAVLVSVVFSVEDAVDTVAHHIATDQVVTVLRDLLEGTDERIGDLEFYQDALEPNLVRAEVAENSEVQVFVELIDGRPTARVSFISAGETFDDLVDQAIEELWESDGEAMLNEEDRQRLFDTIGEGADLGEEEVLELGEFTDFDRLFDVLSLAVDQAESWEEQLLPFDDEDYGDEEYEEEEYGEEEE
;
A
#
# COMPACT_ATOMS: atom_id res chain seq x y z
N MET A 1 4.71 -34.55 28.32
CA MET A 1 5.39 -33.80 27.25
C MET A 1 6.04 -32.62 27.94
N SER A 2 7.23 -32.23 27.50
CA SER A 2 7.85 -30.98 27.97
C SER A 2 7.11 -29.78 27.37
N PHE A 3 7.27 -28.60 27.97
CA PHE A 3 6.66 -27.38 27.46
C PHE A 3 7.05 -27.10 26.00
N PHE A 4 8.30 -27.36 25.62
CA PHE A 4 8.75 -27.22 24.22
C PHE A 4 8.22 -28.29 23.28
N GLU A 5 7.99 -29.52 23.74
CA GLU A 5 7.32 -30.53 22.92
C GLU A 5 5.88 -30.11 22.61
N ASP A 6 5.19 -29.51 23.59
CA ASP A 6 3.82 -29.00 23.41
C ASP A 6 3.80 -27.78 22.46
N ILE A 7 4.76 -26.85 22.57
CA ILE A 7 4.91 -25.74 21.62
C ILE A 7 5.23 -26.25 20.21
N ALA A 8 6.20 -27.15 20.06
CA ALA A 8 6.58 -27.69 18.76
C ALA A 8 5.42 -28.42 18.08
N ALA A 9 4.63 -29.18 18.84
CA ALA A 9 3.43 -29.86 18.33
C ALA A 9 2.34 -28.87 17.90
N ALA A 10 2.19 -27.75 18.60
CA ALA A 10 1.23 -26.71 18.24
C ALA A 10 1.68 -25.94 16.99
N LEU A 11 2.96 -25.59 16.88
CA LEU A 11 3.54 -24.96 15.70
C LEU A 11 3.43 -25.85 14.45
N ASP A 12 3.71 -27.15 14.59
CA ASP A 12 3.58 -28.13 13.49
C ASP A 12 2.12 -28.22 12.99
N ALA A 13 1.13 -28.09 13.88
CA ALA A 13 -0.28 -28.08 13.50
C ALA A 13 -0.65 -26.85 12.64
N ASP A 14 0.05 -25.74 12.81
CA ASP A 14 -0.08 -24.52 12.02
C ASP A 14 0.88 -24.50 10.79
N GLY A 15 1.61 -25.60 10.57
CA GLY A 15 2.55 -25.73 9.45
C GLY A 15 3.87 -24.98 9.65
N ILE A 16 4.18 -24.56 10.87
CA ILE A 16 5.40 -23.84 11.23
C ILE A 16 6.46 -24.85 11.68
N GLU A 17 7.59 -24.85 11.00
CA GLU A 17 8.72 -25.72 11.35
C GLU A 17 9.38 -25.27 12.66
N SER A 18 9.86 -26.22 13.46
CA SER A 18 10.63 -25.92 14.68
C SER A 18 11.68 -27.00 14.96
N ARG A 19 12.76 -26.62 15.65
CA ARG A 19 13.86 -27.51 16.03
C ARG A 19 14.16 -27.39 17.52
N VAL A 20 14.23 -28.51 18.23
CA VAL A 20 14.59 -28.54 19.67
C VAL A 20 16.08 -28.84 19.81
N GLY A 21 16.83 -27.91 20.40
CA GLY A 21 18.27 -28.03 20.66
C GLY A 21 18.56 -27.94 22.16
N GLY A 22 18.31 -29.02 22.90
CA GLY A 22 18.57 -29.07 24.34
C GLY A 22 17.54 -28.26 25.14
N GLU A 23 17.96 -27.15 25.73
CA GLU A 23 17.13 -26.24 26.55
C GLU A 23 16.57 -25.06 25.74
N VAL A 24 16.73 -25.09 24.42
CA VAL A 24 16.25 -24.04 23.50
C VAL A 24 15.40 -24.67 22.40
N LEU A 25 14.25 -24.06 22.13
CA LEU A 25 13.44 -24.33 20.94
C LEU A 25 13.67 -23.21 19.94
N PHE A 26 14.03 -23.56 18.71
CA PHE A 26 14.26 -22.60 17.63
C PHE A 26 13.16 -22.72 16.58
N VAL A 27 12.74 -21.58 16.05
CA VAL A 27 11.70 -21.46 15.02
C VAL A 27 12.23 -20.56 13.91
N PRO A 28 12.58 -21.11 12.74
CA PRO A 28 13.05 -20.31 11.61
C PRO A 28 11.91 -19.43 11.08
N ILE A 29 12.21 -18.15 10.83
CA ILE A 29 11.29 -17.20 10.19
C ILE A 29 11.72 -16.98 8.74
N THR A 30 13.01 -16.66 8.55
CA THR A 30 13.66 -16.53 7.25
C THR A 30 14.98 -17.30 7.25
N SER A 31 15.72 -17.25 6.13
CA SER A 31 17.10 -17.76 6.08
C SER A 31 18.06 -17.01 6.99
N GLU A 32 17.72 -15.78 7.40
CA GLU A 32 18.60 -14.89 8.16
C GLU A 32 18.14 -14.69 9.61
N VAL A 33 16.86 -14.95 9.92
CA VAL A 33 16.26 -14.66 11.23
C VAL A 33 15.51 -15.87 11.79
N GLU A 34 15.69 -16.11 13.09
CA GLU A 34 14.97 -17.13 13.84
C GLU A 34 14.50 -16.63 15.22
N ILE A 35 13.45 -17.26 15.73
CA ILE A 35 12.96 -17.08 17.09
C ILE A 35 13.52 -18.19 17.97
N GLN A 36 13.99 -17.83 19.16
CA GLN A 36 14.51 -18.76 20.15
C GLN A 36 13.70 -18.66 21.45
N PHE A 37 13.16 -19.80 21.90
CA PHE A 37 12.52 -19.93 23.20
C PHE A 37 13.51 -20.54 24.20
N VAL A 38 13.75 -19.83 25.30
CA VAL A 38 14.61 -20.29 26.40
C VAL A 38 13.75 -20.47 27.65
N GLU A 39 13.78 -21.68 28.22
CA GLU A 39 12.94 -22.05 29.36
C GLU A 39 13.33 -21.24 30.61
N ILE A 40 12.33 -20.69 31.30
CA ILE A 40 12.54 -19.91 32.52
C ILE A 40 12.42 -20.80 33.76
N ASP A 41 11.42 -21.69 33.77
CA ASP A 41 11.09 -22.51 34.94
C ASP A 41 10.54 -23.87 34.49
N ALA A 42 10.99 -24.94 35.16
CA ALA A 42 10.63 -26.33 34.81
C ALA A 42 9.28 -26.80 35.38
N LEU A 43 8.65 -26.02 36.26
CA LEU A 43 7.38 -26.34 36.92
C LEU A 43 6.24 -25.45 36.41
N LEU A 44 6.55 -24.22 35.99
CA LEU A 44 5.63 -23.29 35.35
C LEU A 44 5.96 -23.20 33.85
N PRO A 45 5.00 -23.46 32.94
CA PRO A 45 5.21 -23.26 31.51
C PRO A 45 5.55 -21.79 31.23
N ALA A 46 6.84 -21.48 31.06
CA ALA A 46 7.31 -20.12 30.88
C ALA A 46 8.61 -20.10 30.07
N ALA A 47 8.67 -19.25 29.05
CA ALA A 47 9.85 -19.10 28.21
C ALA A 47 10.09 -17.63 27.85
N ASN A 48 11.36 -17.24 27.83
CA ASN A 48 11.82 -16.00 27.21
C ASN A 48 11.88 -16.22 25.70
N VAL A 49 11.40 -15.24 24.93
CA VAL A 49 11.39 -15.29 23.46
C VAL A 49 12.38 -14.28 22.93
N TYR A 50 13.36 -14.76 22.19
CA TYR A 50 14.39 -13.96 21.57
C TYR A 50 14.26 -13.99 20.05
N ILE A 51 14.65 -12.91 19.39
CA ILE A 51 14.95 -12.90 17.96
C ILE A 51 16.47 -12.89 17.80
N ALA A 52 16.98 -13.76 16.94
CA ALA A 52 18.39 -13.91 16.66
C ALA A 52 18.61 -14.12 15.15
N ALA A 53 19.83 -13.83 14.69
CA ALA A 53 20.25 -14.21 13.35
C ALA A 53 20.45 -15.73 13.26
N ALA A 54 20.07 -16.34 12.14
CA ALA A 54 20.02 -17.79 11.98
C ALA A 54 21.37 -18.46 11.65
N ASP A 55 22.39 -17.70 11.20
CA ASP A 55 23.67 -18.20 10.66
C ASP A 55 24.90 -17.73 11.46
N VAL A 56 24.74 -17.46 12.75
CA VAL A 56 25.89 -17.04 13.57
C VAL A 56 26.54 -18.27 14.22
N ASP A 57 27.84 -18.42 14.01
CA ASP A 57 28.64 -19.48 14.63
C ASP A 57 28.65 -19.33 16.17
N GLU A 58 28.66 -20.45 16.90
CA GLU A 58 28.70 -20.49 18.38
C GLU A 58 29.91 -19.75 18.99
N ASP A 59 30.91 -19.43 18.16
CA ASP A 59 32.16 -18.74 18.53
C ASP A 59 32.13 -17.21 18.30
N ASP A 60 31.03 -16.66 17.77
CA ASP A 60 30.91 -15.20 17.58
C ASP A 60 30.54 -14.52 18.90
N GLU A 61 31.51 -13.81 19.49
CA GLU A 61 31.35 -13.09 20.76
C GLU A 61 30.38 -11.87 20.66
N ASP A 62 30.03 -11.47 19.43
CA ASP A 62 29.07 -10.41 19.09
C ASP A 62 27.67 -10.97 18.70
N PHE A 63 27.26 -12.13 19.25
CA PHE A 63 25.92 -12.69 19.07
C PHE A 63 24.84 -11.83 19.77
N GLU A 64 24.04 -11.11 18.98
CA GLU A 64 23.06 -10.12 19.47
C GLU A 64 21.63 -10.69 19.47
N ALA A 65 21.34 -11.63 20.37
CA ALA A 65 19.96 -12.09 20.61
C ALA A 65 19.18 -11.03 21.40
N VAL A 66 18.06 -10.55 20.85
CA VAL A 66 17.24 -9.52 21.48
C VAL A 66 16.02 -10.15 22.11
N LEU A 67 15.81 -9.93 23.41
CA LEU A 67 14.60 -10.36 24.10
C LEU A 67 13.42 -9.52 23.60
N VAL A 68 12.43 -10.16 22.98
CA VAL A 68 11.25 -9.48 22.41
C VAL A 68 9.98 -9.75 23.19
N SER A 69 9.86 -10.91 23.85
CA SER A 69 8.65 -11.29 24.57
C SER A 69 8.94 -12.33 25.68
N VAL A 70 7.95 -12.56 26.53
CA VAL A 70 7.92 -13.65 27.51
C VAL A 70 6.55 -14.30 27.44
N VAL A 71 6.52 -15.63 27.29
CA VAL A 71 5.29 -16.41 27.12
C VAL A 71 5.07 -17.33 28.31
N PHE A 72 3.81 -17.51 28.71
CA PHE A 72 3.42 -18.31 29.88
C PHE A 72 2.48 -19.48 29.54
N SER A 73 2.23 -19.69 28.24
CA SER A 73 1.41 -20.77 27.73
C SER A 73 1.85 -21.16 26.32
N VAL A 74 1.37 -22.32 25.86
CA VAL A 74 1.61 -22.78 24.48
C VAL A 74 0.91 -21.87 23.48
N GLU A 75 -0.30 -21.41 23.81
CA GLU A 75 -1.08 -20.49 22.97
C GLU A 75 -0.34 -19.16 22.79
N ASP A 76 0.16 -18.56 23.89
CA ASP A 76 0.95 -17.32 23.81
C ASP A 76 2.23 -17.49 22.99
N ALA A 77 2.85 -18.68 23.05
CA ALA A 77 4.05 -18.99 22.28
C ALA A 77 3.76 -19.01 20.77
N VAL A 78 2.69 -19.71 20.36
CA VAL A 78 2.25 -19.77 18.96
C VAL A 78 1.86 -18.38 18.46
N ASP A 79 1.07 -17.62 19.23
CA ASP A 79 0.66 -16.26 18.85
C ASP A 79 1.87 -15.32 18.68
N THR A 80 2.87 -15.44 19.54
CA THR A 80 4.12 -14.66 19.44
C THR A 80 4.88 -15.01 18.15
N VAL A 81 5.02 -16.30 17.82
CA VAL A 81 5.65 -16.72 16.56
C VAL A 81 4.87 -16.20 15.36
N ALA A 82 3.55 -16.42 15.34
CA ALA A 82 2.69 -16.02 14.24
C ALA A 82 2.77 -14.51 13.98
N HIS A 83 2.80 -13.69 15.03
CA HIS A 83 2.95 -12.25 14.91
C HIS A 83 4.27 -11.83 14.24
N HIS A 84 5.39 -12.47 14.61
CA HIS A 84 6.69 -12.17 14.03
C HIS A 84 6.82 -12.66 12.60
N ILE A 85 6.31 -13.86 12.28
CA ILE A 85 6.21 -14.35 10.89
C ILE A 85 5.40 -13.38 10.04
N ALA A 86 4.24 -12.94 10.53
CA ALA A 86 3.38 -12.02 9.79
C ALA A 86 4.06 -10.66 9.57
N THR A 87 4.77 -10.14 10.58
CA THR A 87 5.54 -8.89 10.45
C THR A 87 6.65 -9.02 9.39
N ASP A 88 7.37 -10.13 9.40
CA ASP A 88 8.42 -10.40 8.40
C ASP A 88 7.86 -10.55 6.98
N GLN A 89 6.68 -11.19 6.84
CA GLN A 89 5.98 -11.28 5.56
C GLN A 89 5.61 -9.90 5.00
N VAL A 90 5.14 -8.96 5.83
CA VAL A 90 4.88 -7.58 5.39
C VAL A 90 6.15 -6.92 4.84
N VAL A 91 7.27 -7.04 5.57
CA VAL A 91 8.56 -6.51 5.12
C VAL A 91 9.02 -7.15 3.81
N THR A 92 8.87 -8.47 3.70
CA THR A 92 9.22 -9.22 2.50
C THR A 92 8.42 -8.75 1.29
N VAL A 93 7.10 -8.59 1.41
CA VAL A 93 6.24 -8.12 0.31
C VAL A 93 6.62 -6.71 -0.13
N LEU A 94 6.84 -5.80 0.82
CA LEU A 94 7.29 -4.44 0.51
C LEU A 94 8.64 -4.45 -0.21
N ARG A 95 9.59 -5.29 0.22
CA ARG A 95 10.87 -5.45 -0.47
C ARG A 95 10.69 -6.01 -1.88
N ASP A 96 9.87 -7.04 -2.05
CA ASP A 96 9.65 -7.69 -3.35
C ASP A 96 9.02 -6.71 -4.36
N LEU A 97 8.12 -5.83 -3.89
CA LEU A 97 7.56 -4.72 -4.69
C LEU A 97 8.64 -3.70 -5.07
N LEU A 98 9.43 -3.23 -4.11
CA LEU A 98 10.50 -2.24 -4.34
C LEU A 98 11.62 -2.76 -5.25
N GLU A 99 11.95 -4.05 -5.14
CA GLU A 99 13.01 -4.69 -5.94
C GLU A 99 12.50 -5.19 -7.30
N GLY A 100 11.19 -5.19 -7.54
CA GLY A 100 10.59 -5.71 -8.78
C GLY A 100 10.94 -7.19 -9.01
N THR A 101 10.91 -8.00 -7.95
CA THR A 101 11.42 -9.39 -8.00
C THR A 101 10.50 -10.31 -8.82
N ASP A 102 9.21 -9.98 -8.91
CA ASP A 102 8.23 -10.71 -9.72
C ASP A 102 8.19 -10.16 -11.17
N GLU A 103 8.24 -11.07 -12.16
CA GLU A 103 8.29 -10.72 -13.58
C GLU A 103 7.05 -9.95 -14.06
N ARG A 104 5.89 -10.10 -13.39
CA ARG A 104 4.64 -9.43 -13.75
C ARG A 104 4.65 -7.92 -13.46
N ILE A 105 5.52 -7.50 -12.55
CA ILE A 105 5.68 -6.08 -12.15
C ILE A 105 7.09 -5.56 -12.49
N GLY A 106 7.88 -6.31 -13.28
CA GLY A 106 9.28 -5.94 -13.55
C GLY A 106 9.45 -4.62 -14.32
N ASP A 107 8.40 -4.14 -14.98
CA ASP A 107 8.37 -2.84 -15.66
C ASP A 107 7.90 -1.69 -14.74
N LEU A 108 7.45 -1.99 -13.52
CA LEU A 108 7.04 -1.00 -12.52
C LEU A 108 8.21 -0.58 -11.63
N GLU A 109 8.41 0.72 -11.48
CA GLU A 109 9.39 1.29 -10.56
C GLU A 109 8.69 1.76 -9.27
N PHE A 110 8.61 0.86 -8.29
CA PHE A 110 8.06 1.21 -6.97
C PHE A 110 9.04 2.04 -6.14
N TYR A 111 8.50 3.02 -5.43
CA TYR A 111 9.21 3.77 -4.40
C TYR A 111 8.41 3.78 -3.10
N GLN A 112 9.11 3.82 -1.97
CA GLN A 112 8.49 3.90 -0.65
C GLN A 112 8.04 5.32 -0.35
N ASP A 113 6.84 5.47 0.20
CA ASP A 113 6.33 6.76 0.65
C ASP A 113 7.19 7.34 1.79
N ALA A 114 7.38 8.66 1.78
CA ALA A 114 8.25 9.34 2.73
C ALA A 114 7.67 9.46 4.14
N LEU A 115 6.34 9.41 4.28
CA LEU A 115 5.60 9.57 5.53
C LEU A 115 5.03 8.24 6.03
N GLU A 116 4.66 7.35 5.10
CA GLU A 116 4.03 6.06 5.38
C GLU A 116 4.94 4.89 4.95
N PRO A 117 5.76 4.31 5.85
CA PRO A 117 6.71 3.25 5.49
C PRO A 117 6.08 1.98 4.91
N ASN A 118 4.79 1.76 5.17
CA ASN A 118 4.03 0.61 4.71
C ASN A 118 3.36 0.85 3.34
N LEU A 119 3.56 2.04 2.75
CA LEU A 119 3.02 2.43 1.47
C LEU A 119 4.14 2.45 0.42
N VAL A 120 3.92 1.78 -0.70
CA VAL A 120 4.74 1.92 -1.91
C VAL A 120 3.89 2.43 -3.06
N ARG A 121 4.49 3.22 -3.94
CA ARG A 121 3.84 3.88 -5.06
C ARG A 121 4.61 3.60 -6.34
N ALA A 122 3.92 3.50 -7.46
CA ALA A 122 4.53 3.40 -8.80
C ALA A 122 3.70 4.20 -9.80
N GLU A 123 4.37 5.00 -10.62
CA GLU A 123 3.75 5.69 -11.76
C GLU A 123 3.34 4.66 -12.82
N VAL A 124 2.10 4.76 -13.31
CA VAL A 124 1.53 3.80 -14.28
C VAL A 124 1.01 4.45 -15.55
N ALA A 125 0.74 5.76 -15.52
CA ALA A 125 0.36 6.56 -16.68
C ALA A 125 0.90 8.00 -16.51
N GLU A 126 0.40 8.96 -17.29
CA GLU A 126 0.92 10.34 -17.33
C GLU A 126 0.62 11.10 -16.03
N ASN A 127 -0.58 10.92 -15.48
CA ASN A 127 -1.08 11.59 -14.28
C ASN A 127 -1.61 10.59 -13.24
N SER A 128 -1.23 9.31 -13.37
CA SER A 128 -1.75 8.26 -12.50
C SER A 128 -0.66 7.39 -11.88
N GLU A 129 -0.91 6.99 -10.64
CA GLU A 129 -0.06 6.07 -9.88
C GLU A 129 -0.87 4.94 -9.24
N VAL A 130 -0.23 3.79 -9.04
CA VAL A 130 -0.75 2.72 -8.20
C VAL A 130 -0.07 2.77 -6.85
N GLN A 131 -0.89 2.69 -5.81
CA GLN A 131 -0.46 2.65 -4.42
C GLN A 131 -0.75 1.28 -3.81
N VAL A 132 0.21 0.74 -3.09
CA VAL A 132 0.09 -0.51 -2.34
C VAL A 132 0.42 -0.26 -0.88
N PHE A 133 -0.58 -0.34 -0.01
CA PHE A 133 -0.43 -0.22 1.43
C PHE A 133 -0.48 -1.60 2.09
N VAL A 134 0.59 -2.01 2.76
CA VAL A 134 0.68 -3.35 3.38
C VAL A 134 0.64 -3.24 4.89
N GLU A 135 -0.34 -3.86 5.53
CA GLU A 135 -0.47 -3.87 6.99
C GLU A 135 -0.85 -5.25 7.54
N LEU A 136 -0.90 -5.34 8.87
CA LEU A 136 -1.38 -6.53 9.58
C LEU A 136 -2.84 -6.31 10.02
N ILE A 137 -3.75 -7.10 9.47
CA ILE A 137 -5.16 -7.13 9.87
C ILE A 137 -5.44 -8.49 10.49
N ASP A 138 -5.90 -8.52 11.74
CA ASP A 138 -6.17 -9.75 12.49
C ASP A 138 -4.97 -10.75 12.48
N GLY A 139 -3.75 -10.21 12.55
CA GLY A 139 -2.51 -11.00 12.53
C GLY A 139 -2.13 -11.54 11.14
N ARG A 140 -2.80 -11.11 10.07
CA ARG A 140 -2.54 -11.53 8.70
C ARG A 140 -2.04 -10.35 7.86
N PRO A 141 -0.93 -10.52 7.12
CA PRO A 141 -0.48 -9.56 6.13
C PRO A 141 -1.56 -9.33 5.07
N THR A 142 -1.93 -8.07 4.89
CA THR A 142 -2.96 -7.65 3.95
C THR A 142 -2.48 -6.43 3.18
N ALA A 143 -2.47 -6.52 1.86
CA ALA A 143 -2.15 -5.42 0.96
C ALA A 143 -3.43 -4.77 0.45
N ARG A 144 -3.60 -3.47 0.64
CA ARG A 144 -4.62 -2.66 -0.03
C ARG A 144 -4.02 -2.02 -1.27
N VAL A 145 -4.76 -2.06 -2.36
CA VAL A 145 -4.33 -1.47 -3.62
C VAL A 145 -5.33 -0.40 -4.04
N SER A 146 -4.82 0.77 -4.39
CA SER A 146 -5.58 1.87 -4.96
C SER A 146 -4.87 2.42 -6.19
N PHE A 147 -5.65 2.78 -7.19
CA PHE A 147 -5.21 3.57 -8.33
C PHE A 147 -5.60 5.02 -8.07
N ILE A 148 -4.66 5.94 -8.21
CA ILE A 148 -4.89 7.36 -8.04
C ILE A 148 -4.66 8.04 -9.37
N SER A 149 -5.66 8.77 -9.84
CA SER A 149 -5.55 9.69 -10.97
C SER A 149 -5.51 11.11 -10.39
N ALA A 150 -4.43 11.83 -10.63
CA ALA A 150 -4.45 13.27 -10.44
C ALA A 150 -5.29 13.90 -11.57
N GLY A 151 -6.03 14.96 -11.26
CA GLY A 151 -6.67 15.81 -12.27
C GLY A 151 -5.64 16.55 -13.13
N GLU A 152 -6.10 17.47 -13.98
CA GLU A 152 -5.23 18.28 -14.83
C GLU A 152 -4.08 18.90 -14.03
N THR A 153 -2.85 18.70 -14.52
CA THR A 153 -1.69 19.30 -13.87
C THR A 153 -1.66 20.80 -14.12
N PHE A 154 -0.90 21.53 -13.31
CA PHE A 154 -0.68 22.95 -13.55
C PHE A 154 -0.12 23.23 -14.96
N ASP A 155 0.72 22.35 -15.49
CA ASP A 155 1.27 22.51 -16.84
C ASP A 155 0.18 22.26 -17.91
N ASP A 156 -0.73 21.31 -17.70
CA ASP A 156 -1.89 21.06 -18.57
C ASP A 156 -2.83 22.26 -18.61
N LEU A 157 -3.18 22.81 -17.44
CA LEU A 157 -4.01 24.01 -17.31
C LEU A 157 -3.36 25.23 -18.00
N VAL A 158 -2.03 25.35 -17.91
CA VAL A 158 -1.28 26.41 -18.60
C VAL A 158 -1.32 26.22 -20.11
N ASP A 159 -1.10 25.00 -20.59
CA ASP A 159 -1.10 24.70 -22.03
C ASP A 159 -2.50 24.86 -22.65
N GLN A 160 -3.55 24.45 -21.94
CA GLN A 160 -4.94 24.64 -22.36
C GLN A 160 -5.32 26.14 -22.38
N ALA A 161 -4.97 26.89 -21.33
CA ALA A 161 -5.18 28.34 -21.29
C ALA A 161 -4.37 29.06 -22.39
N ILE A 162 -3.20 28.54 -22.77
CA ILE A 162 -2.45 29.01 -23.94
C ILE A 162 -3.20 28.65 -25.22
N GLU A 163 -3.66 27.43 -25.41
CA GLU A 163 -4.35 27.01 -26.64
C GLU A 163 -5.61 27.84 -26.92
N GLU A 164 -6.50 28.01 -25.94
CA GLU A 164 -7.70 28.86 -26.07
C GLU A 164 -7.38 30.30 -26.47
N LEU A 165 -6.30 30.85 -25.90
CA LEU A 165 -5.86 32.21 -26.15
C LEU A 165 -5.36 32.40 -27.58
N TRP A 166 -4.65 31.40 -28.11
CA TRP A 166 -4.08 31.42 -29.46
C TRP A 166 -5.13 31.12 -30.54
N GLU A 167 -6.19 30.38 -30.22
CA GLU A 167 -7.36 30.24 -31.09
C GLU A 167 -8.17 31.56 -31.19
N SER A 168 -8.10 32.43 -30.17
CA SER A 168 -8.91 33.66 -30.13
C SER A 168 -8.37 34.84 -30.96
N ASP A 169 -7.04 34.99 -31.15
CA ASP A 169 -6.47 35.95 -32.12
C ASP A 169 -4.96 35.69 -32.38
N GLY A 170 -4.66 34.80 -33.32
CA GLY A 170 -3.34 34.20 -33.54
C GLY A 170 -2.17 35.07 -34.02
N GLU A 171 -2.06 36.38 -33.69
CA GLU A 171 -0.88 37.17 -34.07
C GLU A 171 -0.55 38.41 -33.20
N ALA A 172 -1.19 38.63 -32.04
CA ALA A 172 -0.97 39.82 -31.20
C ALA A 172 -0.16 39.55 -29.92
N MET A 173 0.71 40.49 -29.51
CA MET A 173 1.23 40.52 -28.14
C MET A 173 0.04 40.62 -27.17
N LEU A 174 0.04 39.78 -26.13
CA LEU A 174 -0.98 39.74 -25.08
C LEU A 174 -1.38 41.16 -24.67
N ASN A 175 -2.65 41.50 -24.86
CA ASN A 175 -3.18 42.72 -24.30
C ASN A 175 -3.33 42.54 -22.77
N GLU A 176 -3.50 43.63 -22.01
CA GLU A 176 -3.59 43.55 -20.54
C GLU A 176 -4.83 42.78 -20.07
N GLU A 177 -5.91 42.78 -20.85
CA GLU A 177 -7.17 42.07 -20.60
C GLU A 177 -7.02 40.56 -20.82
N ASP A 178 -6.35 40.16 -21.90
CA ASP A 178 -6.01 38.77 -22.22
C ASP A 178 -5.10 38.18 -21.14
N ARG A 179 -4.13 38.96 -20.68
CA ARG A 179 -3.24 38.57 -19.57
C ARG A 179 -4.02 38.41 -18.27
N GLN A 180 -4.98 39.29 -18.00
CA GLN A 180 -5.83 39.21 -16.81
C GLN A 180 -6.67 37.93 -16.81
N ARG A 181 -7.28 37.59 -17.96
CA ARG A 181 -8.04 36.33 -18.12
C ARG A 181 -7.17 35.10 -17.92
N LEU A 182 -5.96 35.08 -18.49
CA LEU A 182 -5.01 33.96 -18.32
C LEU A 182 -4.66 33.74 -16.84
N PHE A 183 -4.49 34.83 -16.07
CA PHE A 183 -4.28 34.73 -14.62
C PHE A 183 -5.53 34.36 -13.82
N ASP A 184 -6.72 34.75 -14.29
CA ASP A 184 -7.99 34.38 -13.64
C ASP A 184 -8.30 32.89 -13.90
N THR A 185 -8.13 32.37 -15.13
CA THR A 185 -8.28 30.94 -15.46
C THR A 185 -7.28 30.07 -14.71
N ILE A 186 -5.99 30.44 -14.68
CA ILE A 186 -4.98 29.74 -13.87
C ILE A 186 -5.29 29.88 -12.36
N GLY A 187 -5.90 31.00 -11.95
CA GLY A 187 -6.27 31.27 -10.56
C GLY A 187 -7.50 30.49 -10.09
N GLU A 188 -8.45 30.21 -11.00
CA GLU A 188 -9.63 29.38 -10.79
C GLU A 188 -9.29 27.88 -10.92
N GLY A 189 -8.41 27.49 -11.85
CA GLY A 189 -7.82 26.14 -11.97
C GLY A 189 -6.71 25.82 -10.96
N ALA A 190 -6.38 26.74 -10.05
CA ALA A 190 -5.47 26.46 -8.93
C ALA A 190 -6.11 25.56 -7.85
N ASP A 191 -7.38 25.20 -8.01
CA ASP A 191 -7.93 23.96 -7.43
C ASP A 191 -7.37 22.81 -8.28
N LEU A 192 -6.09 22.47 -8.04
CA LEU A 192 -5.46 21.26 -8.57
C LEU A 192 -6.46 20.13 -8.31
N GLY A 193 -7.05 19.57 -9.37
CA GLY A 193 -8.26 18.75 -9.28
C GLY A 193 -8.18 17.72 -8.15
N GLU A 194 -9.32 17.44 -7.53
CA GLU A 194 -9.40 16.41 -6.48
C GLU A 194 -8.78 15.10 -7.01
N GLU A 195 -7.86 14.51 -6.23
CA GLU A 195 -7.28 13.21 -6.59
C GLU A 195 -8.41 12.17 -6.63
N GLU A 196 -8.65 11.57 -7.79
CA GLU A 196 -9.66 10.55 -7.96
C GLU A 196 -9.06 9.19 -7.57
N VAL A 197 -9.67 8.56 -6.57
CA VAL A 197 -9.16 7.30 -5.99
C VAL A 197 -10.07 6.14 -6.37
N LEU A 198 -9.51 5.20 -7.13
CA LEU A 198 -10.13 3.93 -7.47
C LEU A 198 -9.57 2.80 -6.60
N GLU A 199 -10.38 2.30 -5.67
CA GLU A 199 -10.01 1.15 -4.83
C GLU A 199 -10.02 -0.17 -5.64
N LEU A 200 -8.86 -0.80 -5.78
CA LEU A 200 -8.71 -2.09 -6.50
C LEU A 200 -8.91 -3.31 -5.58
N GLY A 201 -8.89 -3.10 -4.26
CA GLY A 201 -9.29 -4.07 -3.24
C GLY A 201 -8.20 -4.41 -2.22
N GLU A 202 -8.47 -5.44 -1.41
CA GLU A 202 -7.57 -5.96 -0.37
C GLU A 202 -7.14 -7.40 -0.69
N PHE A 203 -5.86 -7.71 -0.49
CA PHE A 203 -5.25 -8.97 -0.88
C PHE A 203 -4.42 -9.56 0.26
N THR A 204 -4.76 -10.80 0.64
CA THR A 204 -3.92 -11.66 1.49
C THR A 204 -3.16 -12.72 0.68
N ASP A 205 -3.47 -12.82 -0.61
CA ASP A 205 -2.82 -13.71 -1.58
C ASP A 205 -1.95 -12.84 -2.49
N PHE A 206 -0.65 -12.85 -2.25
CA PHE A 206 0.29 -11.97 -2.94
C PHE A 206 0.52 -12.34 -4.41
N ASP A 207 0.30 -13.60 -4.79
CA ASP A 207 0.30 -13.96 -6.21
C ASP A 207 -0.82 -13.23 -6.95
N ARG A 208 -2.00 -13.13 -6.33
CA ARG A 208 -3.13 -12.37 -6.87
C ARG A 208 -2.89 -10.86 -6.83
N LEU A 209 -2.18 -10.35 -5.82
CA LEU A 209 -1.76 -8.95 -5.78
C LEU A 209 -0.95 -8.61 -7.03
N PHE A 210 0.08 -9.39 -7.37
CA PHE A 210 0.90 -9.15 -8.56
C PHE A 210 0.11 -9.27 -9.87
N ASP A 211 -0.85 -10.19 -9.97
CA ASP A 211 -1.76 -10.26 -11.13
C ASP A 211 -2.60 -8.98 -11.29
N VAL A 212 -3.10 -8.43 -10.18
CA VAL A 212 -3.91 -7.20 -10.19
C VAL A 212 -3.05 -5.99 -10.52
N LEU A 213 -1.82 -5.91 -10.01
CA LEU A 213 -0.89 -4.82 -10.36
C LEU A 213 -0.55 -4.85 -11.86
N SER A 214 -0.28 -6.03 -12.42
CA SER A 214 -0.04 -6.18 -13.86
C SER A 214 -1.25 -5.74 -14.69
N LEU A 215 -2.47 -6.13 -14.26
CA LEU A 215 -3.69 -5.67 -14.93
C LEU A 215 -3.90 -4.15 -14.80
N ALA A 216 -3.55 -3.56 -13.66
CA ALA A 216 -3.69 -2.13 -13.44
C ALA A 216 -2.82 -1.34 -14.41
N VAL A 217 -1.60 -1.80 -14.68
CA VAL A 217 -0.72 -1.22 -15.72
C VAL A 217 -1.37 -1.30 -17.10
N ASP A 218 -1.87 -2.48 -17.47
CA ASP A 218 -2.55 -2.68 -18.76
C ASP A 218 -3.81 -1.83 -18.94
N GLN A 219 -4.41 -1.36 -17.84
CA GLN A 219 -5.64 -0.55 -17.85
C GLN A 219 -5.40 0.92 -17.48
N ALA A 220 -4.18 1.32 -17.14
CA ALA A 220 -3.89 2.62 -16.53
C ALA A 220 -4.38 3.79 -17.39
N GLU A 221 -3.98 3.84 -18.68
CA GLU A 221 -4.42 4.88 -19.62
C GLU A 221 -5.96 4.96 -19.74
N SER A 222 -6.62 3.80 -19.76
CA SER A 222 -8.08 3.71 -19.89
C SER A 222 -8.80 4.18 -18.63
N TRP A 223 -8.25 3.91 -17.44
CA TRP A 223 -8.82 4.37 -16.17
C TRP A 223 -8.57 5.85 -15.95
N GLU A 224 -7.38 6.35 -16.29
CA GLU A 224 -7.04 7.77 -16.25
C GLU A 224 -8.04 8.60 -17.08
N GLU A 225 -8.30 8.21 -18.34
CA GLU A 225 -9.30 8.88 -19.19
C GLU A 225 -10.72 8.87 -18.60
N GLN A 226 -11.08 7.85 -17.82
CA GLN A 226 -12.41 7.69 -17.23
C GLN A 226 -12.56 8.39 -15.87
N LEU A 227 -11.45 8.66 -15.20
CA LEU A 227 -11.39 9.32 -13.90
C LEU A 227 -11.09 10.82 -14.02
N LEU A 228 -11.04 11.37 -15.24
CA LEU A 228 -10.96 12.81 -15.43
C LEU A 228 -12.14 13.51 -14.74
N PRO A 229 -11.91 14.68 -14.12
CA PRO A 229 -12.97 15.49 -13.54
C PRO A 229 -14.08 15.75 -14.57
N PHE A 230 -15.33 15.60 -14.16
CA PHE A 230 -16.46 15.90 -15.03
C PHE A 230 -16.52 17.40 -15.32
N ASP A 231 -16.59 17.77 -16.59
CA ASP A 231 -16.82 19.16 -17.01
C ASP A 231 -18.31 19.51 -16.73
N ASP A 232 -18.56 20.58 -15.97
CA ASP A 232 -19.92 21.02 -15.59
C ASP A 232 -20.81 21.31 -16.82
N GLU A 233 -20.20 21.53 -18.00
CA GLU A 233 -20.90 21.74 -19.27
C GLU A 233 -21.56 20.48 -19.86
N ASP A 234 -21.17 19.28 -19.42
CA ASP A 234 -21.66 18.02 -19.98
C ASP A 234 -23.06 17.63 -19.44
N TYR A 235 -23.46 18.24 -18.32
CA TYR A 235 -24.86 18.30 -17.90
C TYR A 235 -25.51 19.55 -18.48
N GLY A 236 -25.97 19.43 -19.72
CA GLY A 236 -26.89 20.42 -20.29
C GLY A 236 -28.03 20.65 -19.30
N ASP A 237 -28.09 21.88 -18.77
CA ASP A 237 -29.13 22.43 -17.91
C ASP A 237 -30.48 21.84 -18.34
N GLU A 238 -30.93 20.76 -17.66
CA GLU A 238 -32.25 20.22 -17.88
C GLU A 238 -33.18 21.27 -17.27
N GLU A 239 -33.53 22.30 -18.05
CA GLU A 239 -34.52 23.31 -17.70
C GLU A 239 -35.76 22.57 -17.21
N TYR A 240 -35.92 22.50 -15.89
CA TYR A 240 -37.15 22.08 -15.26
C TYR A 240 -38.19 23.13 -15.66
N GLU A 241 -38.98 22.85 -16.71
CA GLU A 241 -40.17 23.64 -17.03
C GLU A 241 -41.09 23.59 -15.79
N GLU A 242 -41.01 24.60 -14.93
CA GLU A 242 -42.01 24.84 -13.89
C GLU A 242 -43.34 25.09 -14.62
N GLU A 243 -44.17 24.05 -14.71
CA GLU A 243 -45.56 24.19 -15.11
C GLU A 243 -46.24 25.16 -14.12
N GLU A 244 -46.42 26.40 -14.56
CA GLU A 244 -47.17 27.43 -13.86
C GLU A 244 -48.63 26.96 -13.68
N TYR A 245 -48.93 26.33 -12.54
CA TYR A 245 -50.30 26.10 -12.10
C TYR A 245 -50.92 27.46 -11.79
N GLY A 246 -51.56 28.05 -12.80
CA GLY A 246 -52.34 29.28 -12.68
C GLY A 246 -53.32 29.20 -11.51
N GLU A 247 -53.15 30.09 -10.55
CA GLU A 247 -54.14 30.40 -9.54
C GLU A 247 -55.39 30.95 -10.25
N GLU A 248 -56.47 30.16 -10.32
CA GLU A 248 -57.80 30.73 -10.58
C GLU A 248 -58.31 31.36 -9.28
N GLU A 249 -58.26 32.70 -9.22
CA GLU A 249 -58.96 33.51 -8.24
C GLU A 249 -60.49 33.53 -8.48
N GLU A 250 -61.24 33.58 -7.36
CA GLU A 250 -62.70 33.78 -7.12
C GLU A 250 -63.64 32.56 -7.01
#